data_AF-A0A1B6H4B6-F1
#
_entry.id   AF-A0A1B6H4B6-F1
#
_cell.length_a   1.000
_cell.length_b   1.000
_cell.length_c   1.000
_cell.angle_alpha   90.00
_cell.angle_beta   90.00
_cell.angle_gamma   90.00
#
_symmetry.space_group_name_H-M   'P 1'
#
loop_
_entity.id
_entity.type
_entity.pdbx_description
1 polymer ?
#
loop_
_entity_poly.entity_id
_entity_poly.type
_entity_poly.pdbx_seq_one_letter_code
_entity_poly.pdbx_strand_id
1 'polypeptide(L)'
;MFKFPEAPGCTPNYVKGILDEIALEGLDGITPNDLWLRLNNRPYFPFKINDETTKVFLWEAVKRLKSVSFFELPEPREPLVIYDRFEHIDPELGMIIEPENLPVNIYPHCKVEDLENGIMGSCATYHTRKDVTEAV
;
A
#
# COMPACT_ATOMS: atom_id res chain seq x y z
N MET A 1 -25.61 -16.79 -0.04
CA MET A 1 -24.75 -16.32 1.07
C MET A 1 -23.33 -16.80 0.77
N PHE A 2 -22.44 -15.90 0.35
CA PHE A 2 -21.05 -16.27 0.06
C PHE A 2 -20.34 -16.57 1.38
N LYS A 3 -19.79 -17.77 1.52
CA LYS A 3 -18.91 -18.11 2.65
C LYS A 3 -17.48 -17.84 2.22
N PHE A 4 -16.80 -16.95 2.95
CA PHE A 4 -15.37 -16.77 2.79
C PHE A 4 -14.65 -18.01 3.34
N PRO A 5 -13.57 -18.48 2.71
CA PRO A 5 -12.76 -19.55 3.27
C PRO A 5 -12.22 -19.09 4.64
N GLU A 6 -12.59 -19.80 5.69
CA GLU A 6 -12.17 -19.49 7.06
C GLU A 6 -10.74 -19.99 7.26
N ALA A 7 -9.80 -19.07 7.51
CA ALA A 7 -8.55 -19.42 8.18
C ALA A 7 -8.87 -19.68 9.66
N PRO A 8 -8.40 -20.79 10.27
CA PRO A 8 -8.69 -21.07 11.67
C PRO A 8 -8.20 -19.92 12.57
N GLY A 9 -9.15 -19.23 13.21
CA GLY A 9 -8.88 -18.22 14.23
C GLY A 9 -8.95 -16.75 13.80
N CYS A 10 -9.26 -16.41 12.55
CA CYS A 10 -9.35 -15.01 12.12
C CYS A 10 -10.55 -14.76 11.21
N THR A 11 -11.58 -14.09 11.71
CA THR A 11 -12.66 -13.57 10.88
C THR A 11 -12.07 -12.52 9.92
N PRO A 12 -12.22 -12.65 8.59
CA PRO A 12 -11.68 -11.67 7.65
C PRO A 12 -12.25 -10.27 7.93
N ASN A 13 -11.40 -9.38 8.44
CA ASN A 13 -11.74 -7.98 8.63
C ASN A 13 -11.10 -7.16 7.51
N TYR A 14 -11.89 -6.86 6.48
CA TYR A 14 -11.40 -6.11 5.31
C TYR A 14 -10.95 -4.69 5.69
N VAL A 15 -11.57 -4.06 6.69
CA VAL A 15 -11.16 -2.75 7.20
C VAL A 15 -9.77 -2.81 7.81
N LYS A 16 -9.50 -3.86 8.61
CA LYS A 16 -8.15 -4.11 9.13
C LYS A 16 -7.16 -4.36 7.99
N GLY A 17 -7.55 -5.15 6.99
CA GLY A 17 -6.71 -5.39 5.80
C GLY A 17 -6.33 -4.10 5.08
N ILE A 18 -7.30 -3.22 4.86
CA ILE A 18 -7.09 -1.88 4.28
C ILE A 18 -6.11 -1.07 5.13
N LEU A 19 -6.36 -0.96 6.44
CA LEU A 19 -5.50 -0.19 7.35
C LEU A 19 -4.08 -0.74 7.43
N ASP A 20 -3.91 -2.07 7.48
CA ASP A 20 -2.61 -2.71 7.48
C ASP A 20 -1.82 -2.34 6.20
N GLU A 21 -2.44 -2.43 5.01
CA GLU A 21 -1.75 -2.08 3.75
C GLU A 21 -1.43 -0.59 3.64
N ILE A 22 -2.31 0.31 4.11
CA ILE A 22 -2.01 1.75 4.17
C ILE A 22 -0.83 2.00 5.12
N ALA A 23 -0.81 1.35 6.28
CA ALA A 23 0.23 1.54 7.29
C ALA A 23 1.60 1.00 6.87
N LEU A 24 1.65 -0.01 5.99
CA LEU A 24 2.90 -0.55 5.45
C LEU A 24 3.70 0.49 4.64
N GLU A 25 3.03 1.47 4.04
CA GLU A 25 3.67 2.57 3.30
C GLU A 25 4.18 3.70 4.21
N GLY A 26 3.80 3.68 5.49
CA GLY A 26 4.26 4.65 6.48
C GLY A 26 3.92 6.10 6.09
N LEU A 27 4.91 6.99 6.22
CA LEU A 27 4.71 8.43 6.03
C LEU A 27 4.48 8.81 4.56
N ASP A 28 5.01 8.04 3.61
CA ASP A 28 4.80 8.25 2.17
C ASP A 28 3.35 8.01 1.74
N GLY A 29 2.63 7.17 2.48
CA GLY A 29 1.26 6.77 2.17
C GLY A 29 1.14 5.96 0.88
N ILE A 30 -0.02 5.34 0.70
CA ILE A 30 -0.32 4.50 -0.46
C ILE A 30 -1.16 5.25 -1.49
N THR A 31 -0.92 5.01 -2.79
CA THR A 31 -1.84 5.49 -3.83
C THR A 31 -3.06 4.54 -3.92
N PRO A 32 -4.23 5.01 -4.40
CA PRO A 32 -5.39 4.12 -4.56
C PRO A 32 -5.11 2.90 -5.45
N ASN A 33 -4.35 3.07 -6.54
CA ASN A 33 -4.00 1.98 -7.45
C ASN A 33 -3.12 0.93 -6.77
N ASP A 34 -2.11 1.35 -6.02
CA ASP A 34 -1.20 0.44 -5.32
C ASP A 34 -1.92 -0.26 -4.16
N LEU A 35 -2.89 0.39 -3.52
CA LEU A 35 -3.75 -0.23 -2.51
C LEU A 35 -4.55 -1.40 -3.10
N TRP A 36 -5.13 -1.23 -4.28
CA TRP A 36 -5.83 -2.32 -4.97
C TRP A 36 -4.89 -3.47 -5.31
N LEU A 37 -3.69 -3.16 -5.79
CA LEU A 37 -2.66 -4.15 -6.09
C LEU A 37 -2.28 -4.96 -4.85
N ARG A 38 -1.95 -4.29 -3.74
CA ARG A 38 -1.56 -4.94 -2.48
C ARG A 38 -2.69 -5.78 -1.89
N LEU A 39 -3.91 -5.23 -1.81
CA LEU A 39 -5.05 -5.96 -1.26
C LEU A 39 -5.44 -7.19 -2.10
N ASN A 40 -5.28 -7.13 -3.42
CA ASN A 40 -5.54 -8.28 -4.29
C ASN A 40 -4.47 -9.38 -4.17
N ASN A 41 -3.24 -9.02 -3.78
CA ASN A 41 -2.15 -9.94 -3.47
C ASN A 41 -2.13 -10.41 -2.01
N ARG A 42 -2.90 -9.78 -1.13
CA ARG A 42 -2.95 -10.11 0.28
C ARG A 42 -3.62 -11.48 0.51
N PRO A 43 -2.96 -12.41 1.23
CA PRO A 43 -3.58 -13.68 1.60
C PRO A 43 -4.86 -13.49 2.40
N TYR A 44 -5.91 -14.25 2.05
CA TYR A 44 -7.20 -14.27 2.74
C TYR A 44 -7.96 -12.93 2.77
N PHE A 45 -7.60 -11.96 1.92
CA PHE A 45 -8.44 -10.79 1.73
C PHE A 45 -9.79 -11.23 1.12
N PRO A 46 -10.94 -10.79 1.67
CA PRO A 46 -12.24 -11.35 1.30
C PRO A 46 -12.70 -10.98 -0.11
N PHE A 47 -12.07 -10.00 -0.76
CA PHE A 47 -12.48 -9.52 -2.08
C PHE A 47 -11.40 -9.75 -3.14
N LYS A 48 -11.84 -10.03 -4.37
CA LYS A 48 -11.00 -9.88 -5.57
C LYS A 48 -11.25 -8.49 -6.13
N ILE A 49 -10.18 -7.73 -6.38
CA ILE A 49 -10.28 -6.32 -6.78
C ILE A 49 -10.01 -6.21 -8.28
N ASN A 50 -10.90 -6.82 -9.07
CA ASN A 50 -10.80 -6.87 -10.54
C ASN A 50 -11.84 -6.00 -11.25
N ASP A 51 -12.78 -5.41 -10.51
CA ASP A 51 -13.86 -4.60 -11.05
C ASP A 51 -14.00 -3.25 -10.32
N GLU A 52 -14.59 -2.27 -11.01
CA GLU A 52 -14.77 -0.91 -10.47
C GLU A 52 -15.78 -0.86 -9.31
N THR A 53 -16.76 -1.76 -9.25
CA THR A 53 -17.73 -1.78 -8.15
C THR A 53 -17.04 -2.12 -6.83
N THR A 54 -16.17 -3.12 -6.85
CA THR A 54 -15.38 -3.50 -5.67
C THR A 54 -14.43 -2.36 -5.25
N LYS A 55 -13.74 -1.72 -6.21
CA LYS A 55 -12.85 -0.58 -5.91
C LYS A 55 -13.60 0.58 -5.27
N VAL A 56 -14.76 0.96 -5.82
CA VAL A 56 -15.61 2.02 -5.26
C VAL A 56 -16.09 1.66 -3.86
N PHE A 57 -16.54 0.42 -3.64
CA PHE A 57 -16.95 -0.05 -2.31
C PHE A 57 -15.82 0.06 -1.28
N LEU A 58 -14.63 -0.42 -1.62
CA LEU A 58 -13.47 -0.34 -0.71
C LEU A 58 -13.01 1.11 -0.51
N TRP A 59 -13.05 1.94 -1.55
CA TRP A 59 -12.72 3.36 -1.46
C TRP A 59 -13.67 4.10 -0.51
N GLU A 60 -14.97 3.83 -0.58
CA GLU A 60 -15.95 4.35 0.38
C GLU A 60 -15.66 3.92 1.82
N ALA A 61 -15.09 2.73 2.03
CA ALA A 61 -14.63 2.31 3.35
C ALA A 61 -13.39 3.10 3.79
N VAL A 62 -12.40 3.29 2.90
CA VAL A 62 -11.18 4.08 3.16
C VAL A 62 -11.52 5.50 3.59
N LYS A 63 -12.40 6.21 2.86
CA LYS A 63 -12.82 7.58 3.18
C LYS A 63 -13.45 7.76 4.55
N ARG A 64 -14.01 6.68 5.12
CA ARG A 64 -14.64 6.72 6.45
C ARG A 64 -13.66 6.49 7.59
N LEU A 65 -12.41 6.14 7.29
CA LEU A 65 -11.37 5.90 8.30
C LEU A 65 -10.87 7.23 8.87
N LYS A 66 -11.23 7.50 10.12
CA LYS A 66 -10.82 8.73 10.83
C LYS A 66 -9.33 8.80 11.17
N SER A 67 -8.62 7.68 11.05
CA SER A 67 -7.18 7.58 11.28
C SER A 67 -6.34 7.73 10.00
N VAL A 68 -6.97 8.08 8.87
CA VAL A 68 -6.31 8.24 7.58
C VAL A 68 -6.53 9.67 7.10
N SER A 69 -5.46 10.29 6.62
CA SER A 69 -5.44 11.59 5.95
C SER A 69 -5.12 11.40 4.47
N PHE A 70 -5.59 12.32 3.64
CA PHE A 70 -5.45 12.24 2.18
C PHE A 70 -4.59 13.40 1.69
N PHE A 71 -3.61 13.07 0.82
CA PHE A 71 -2.70 14.05 0.28
C PHE A 71 -2.59 13.92 -1.24
N GLU A 72 -2.59 15.05 -1.92
CA GLU A 72 -2.28 15.15 -3.35
C GLU A 72 -0.78 15.36 -3.52
N LEU A 73 -0.14 14.50 -4.33
CA LEU A 73 1.28 14.61 -4.64
C LEU A 73 1.54 15.69 -5.69
N PRO A 74 2.71 16.37 -5.65
CA PRO A 74 3.06 17.38 -6.66
C PRO A 74 3.17 16.78 -8.07
N GLU A 75 3.65 15.54 -8.16
CA GLU A 75 3.77 14.77 -9.39
C GLU A 75 3.24 13.34 -9.15
N PRO A 76 2.65 12.68 -10.16
CA PRO A 76 2.24 11.27 -10.04
C PRO A 76 3.42 10.38 -9.66
N ARG A 77 3.23 9.52 -8.65
CA ARG A 77 4.21 8.48 -8.30
C ARG A 77 4.18 7.38 -9.35
N GLU A 78 5.34 6.86 -9.70
CA GLU A 78 5.46 5.65 -10.52
C GLU A 78 4.71 4.46 -9.88
N PRO A 79 4.09 3.56 -10.65
CA PRO A 79 3.32 2.45 -10.10
C PRO A 79 4.16 1.49 -9.25
N LEU A 80 3.57 0.96 -8.17
CA LEU A 80 4.18 -0.11 -7.39
C LEU A 80 4.25 -1.40 -8.23
N VAL A 81 5.40 -2.06 -8.19
CA VAL A 81 5.61 -3.39 -8.76
C VAL A 81 5.79 -4.39 -7.62
N ILE A 82 4.96 -5.43 -7.57
CA ILE A 82 5.17 -6.56 -6.65
C ILE A 82 6.36 -7.36 -7.15
N TYR A 83 7.48 -7.25 -6.45
CA TYR A 83 8.72 -7.94 -6.77
C TYR A 83 8.91 -9.15 -5.85
N ASP A 84 8.90 -10.35 -6.42
CA ASP A 84 9.18 -11.59 -5.70
C ASP A 84 10.63 -12.03 -5.93
N ARG A 85 11.46 -11.89 -4.90
CA ARG A 85 12.86 -12.32 -4.92
C ARG A 85 13.02 -13.83 -5.15
N PHE A 86 11.98 -14.64 -4.87
CA PHE A 86 12.03 -16.09 -5.08
C PHE A 86 11.85 -16.47 -6.56
N GLU A 87 11.48 -15.54 -7.44
CA GLU A 87 11.52 -15.75 -8.90
C GLU A 87 12.94 -15.67 -9.46
N HIS A 88 13.90 -15.14 -8.67
CA HIS A 88 15.29 -14.93 -9.07
C HIS A 88 16.22 -15.81 -8.24
N ILE A 89 16.24 -17.11 -8.53
CA ILE A 89 17.11 -18.09 -7.88
C ILE A 89 18.17 -18.56 -8.86
N ASP A 90 19.43 -18.54 -8.42
CA ASP A 90 20.55 -19.13 -9.17
C ASP A 90 20.32 -20.64 -9.33
N PRO A 91 20.26 -21.17 -10.57
CA PRO A 91 19.91 -22.56 -10.81
C PRO A 91 20.98 -23.55 -10.33
N GLU A 92 22.22 -23.12 -10.13
CA GLU A 92 23.32 -23.98 -9.69
C GLU A 92 23.51 -23.92 -8.17
N LEU A 93 23.49 -22.71 -7.61
CA LEU A 93 23.78 -22.45 -6.19
C LEU A 93 22.52 -22.48 -5.31
N GLY A 94 21.33 -22.38 -5.91
CA GLY A 94 20.06 -22.32 -5.18
C GLY A 94 19.91 -21.06 -4.31
N MET A 95 20.71 -20.03 -4.57
CA MET A 95 20.69 -18.76 -3.83
C MET A 95 19.85 -17.72 -4.54
N ILE A 96 19.20 -16.84 -3.77
CA ILE A 96 18.51 -15.67 -4.32
C ILE A 96 19.56 -14.73 -4.94
N ILE A 97 19.34 -14.33 -6.17
CA ILE A 97 20.19 -13.38 -6.91
C ILE A 97 19.43 -12.09 -7.23
N GLU A 98 20.19 -11.01 -7.36
CA GLU A 98 19.65 -9.73 -7.80
C GLU A 98 19.72 -9.65 -9.33
N PRO A 99 18.59 -9.48 -10.03
CA PRO A 99 18.58 -9.33 -11.49
C PRO A 99 19.19 -8.00 -11.90
N GLU A 100 19.73 -7.93 -13.13
CA GLU A 100 20.30 -6.69 -13.67
C GLU A 100 19.29 -5.54 -13.72
N ASN A 101 18.02 -5.87 -13.96
CA ASN A 101 16.93 -4.91 -14.03
C ASN A 101 16.04 -5.06 -12.80
N LEU A 102 16.07 -4.06 -11.92
CA LEU A 102 15.17 -3.94 -10.79
C LEU A 102 14.03 -2.98 -11.09
N PRO A 103 12.87 -3.14 -10.41
CA PRO A 103 11.83 -2.12 -10.40
C PRO A 103 12.38 -0.76 -9.95
N VAL A 104 11.75 0.31 -10.46
CA VAL A 104 12.08 1.67 -10.05
C VAL A 104 11.90 1.82 -8.54
N ASN A 105 12.87 2.46 -7.88
CA ASN A 105 12.72 2.81 -6.47
C ASN A 105 11.75 3.98 -6.31
N ILE A 106 10.49 3.67 -6.00
CA ILE A 106 9.43 4.66 -5.76
C ILE A 106 9.43 5.22 -4.32
N TYR A 107 10.35 4.76 -3.46
CA TYR A 107 10.54 5.17 -2.08
C TYR A 107 11.97 5.64 -1.82
N PRO A 108 12.42 6.75 -2.46
CA PRO A 108 13.73 7.30 -2.17
C PRO A 108 13.82 7.68 -0.68
N HIS A 109 14.93 7.33 -0.05
CA HIS A 109 15.17 7.70 1.35
C HIS A 109 15.29 9.22 1.48
N CYS A 110 14.32 9.82 2.15
CA CYS A 110 14.23 11.26 2.40
C CYS A 110 13.79 11.49 3.83
N LYS A 111 14.77 11.66 4.72
CA LYS A 111 14.54 11.84 6.16
C LYS A 111 13.61 13.04 6.42
N VAL A 112 12.60 12.82 7.25
CA VAL A 112 11.69 13.83 7.78
C VAL A 112 11.82 13.85 9.30
N GLU A 113 12.07 15.03 9.85
CA GLU A 113 12.06 15.32 11.28
C GLU A 113 11.30 16.64 11.50
N ASP A 114 10.00 16.52 11.76
CA ASP A 114 9.13 17.64 12.07
C ASP A 114 8.80 17.60 13.56
N LEU A 115 9.63 18.29 14.34
CA LEU A 115 9.51 18.33 15.80
C LEU A 115 8.28 19.10 16.29
N GLU A 116 7.74 20.02 15.47
CA GLU A 116 6.55 20.80 15.81
C GLU A 116 5.31 19.92 15.82
N ASN A 117 5.18 19.05 14.81
CA ASN A 117 4.08 18.09 14.70
C ASN A 117 4.39 16.72 15.32
N GLY A 118 5.60 16.52 15.83
CA GLY A 118 6.05 15.24 16.41
C GLY A 118 6.19 14.11 15.38
N ILE A 119 6.45 14.44 14.12
CA ILE A 119 6.53 13.49 13.00
C ILE A 119 7.99 13.17 12.70
N MET A 120 8.30 11.87 12.62
CA MET A 120 9.60 11.36 12.19
C MET A 120 9.41 10.21 11.22
N GLY A 121 10.21 10.17 10.16
CA GLY A 121 10.13 9.10 9.17
C GLY A 121 10.93 9.40 7.90
N SER A 122 10.50 8.78 6.79
CA SER A 122 11.01 9.06 5.45
C SER A 122 9.83 9.34 4.53
N CYS A 123 9.89 10.43 3.78
CA CYS A 123 8.92 10.76 2.73
C CYS A 123 9.46 11.93 1.89
N ALA A 124 9.66 11.70 0.60
CA ALA A 124 10.25 12.71 -0.30
C ALA A 124 9.34 13.92 -0.54
N THR A 125 8.03 13.74 -0.39
CA THR A 125 7.01 14.75 -0.69
C THR A 125 6.36 15.34 0.56
N TYR A 126 6.86 15.04 1.77
CA TYR A 126 6.22 15.42 3.04
C TYR A 126 5.87 16.92 3.11
N HIS A 127 6.79 17.79 2.71
CA HIS A 127 6.61 19.25 2.74
C HIS A 127 5.96 19.83 1.48
N THR A 128 5.81 19.05 0.40
CA THR A 128 5.32 19.55 -0.89
C THR A 128 3.96 18.98 -1.28
N ARG A 129 3.53 17.87 -0.67
CA ARG A 129 2.20 17.31 -0.85
C ARG A 129 1.15 18.22 -0.24
N LYS A 130 -0.03 18.26 -0.85
CA LYS A 130 -1.15 19.09 -0.41
C LYS A 130 -2.16 18.25 0.37
N ASP A 131 -2.51 18.68 1.57
CA ASP A 131 -3.60 18.04 2.32
C ASP A 131 -4.94 18.30 1.61
N VAL A 132 -5.65 17.22 1.33
CA VAL A 132 -6.97 17.21 0.69
C VAL A 132 -7.98 16.39 1.50
N THR A 133 -7.69 16.11 2.78
CA THR A 133 -8.50 15.25 3.65
C THR A 133 -9.96 15.69 3.73
N GLU A 134 -10.23 16.99 3.77
CA GLU A 134 -11.60 17.53 3.84
C GLU A 134 -12.35 17.52 2.49
N ALA A 135 -11.64 17.32 1.37
CA ALA A 135 -12.21 17.32 0.03
C ALA A 135 -12.54 15.91 -0.51
N VAL A 136 -12.14 14.86 0.21
CA VAL A 136 -12.28 13.45 -0.15
C VAL A 136 -13.46 12.83 0.60
#